data_AF-A0A2G8KCT9-F1
#
_entry.id   AF-A0A2G8KCT9-F1
#
_cell.length_a   1.000
_cell.length_b   1.000
_cell.length_c   1.000
_cell.angle_alpha   90.00
_cell.angle_beta   90.00
_cell.angle_gamma   90.00
#
_symmetry.space_group_name_H-M   'P 1'
#
loop_
_entity.id
_entity.type
_entity.pdbx_description
1 polymer ?
#
loop_
_entity_poly.entity_id
_entity_poly.type
_entity_poly.pdbx_seq_one_letter_code
_entity_poly.pdbx_strand_id
1 'polypeptide(L)'
;MVALRSGITTSSVSNHVLSSDLLPHYLWGESLWNAFILVAVTRLVVEYNFTWCVNSVAHIWGNRPYDETIDPGENPFVSLLVLGEGWHNYHHVFPFDYRASEFSWKLNLTTQFIDLMHLLGQAYNLKTVPKDLIKARAQKTGNGTMYEQLNRQKVGQVDAENEKGYTYDY
;
A
#
# COMPACT_ATOMS: atom_id res chain seq x y z
N MET A 1 11.74 -7.88 -3.23
CA MET A 1 12.47 -8.48 -2.09
C MET A 1 13.38 -7.42 -1.49
N VAL A 2 12.94 -6.78 -0.41
CA VAL A 2 13.70 -5.80 0.38
C VAL A 2 14.60 -6.57 1.33
N ALA A 3 15.86 -6.18 1.42
CA ALA A 3 16.79 -6.79 2.37
C ALA A 3 16.86 -5.90 3.62
N LEU A 4 16.74 -6.52 4.79
CA LEU A 4 16.79 -5.88 6.11
C LEU A 4 18.08 -6.29 6.83
N ARG A 5 18.60 -5.46 7.72
CA ARG A 5 19.77 -5.80 8.54
C ARG A 5 19.35 -6.77 9.65
N SER A 6 19.87 -8.01 9.63
CA SER A 6 19.63 -9.00 10.69
C SER A 6 20.49 -8.69 11.92
N GLY A 7 20.00 -7.78 12.77
CA GLY A 7 20.66 -7.38 14.02
C GLY A 7 19.91 -7.72 15.30
N ILE A 8 18.79 -8.44 15.24
CA ILE A 8 17.99 -8.80 16.42
C ILE A 8 18.18 -10.30 16.67
N THR A 9 18.99 -10.63 17.67
CA THR A 9 19.06 -11.97 18.25
C THR A 9 17.72 -12.29 18.92
N THR A 10 16.94 -13.20 18.35
CA THR A 10 15.66 -13.63 18.92
C THR A 10 15.89 -14.59 20.08
N SER A 11 15.95 -14.06 21.30
CA SER A 11 15.75 -14.88 22.50
C SER A 11 14.25 -15.16 22.68
N SER A 12 13.87 -16.43 22.58
CA SER A 12 12.59 -17.03 22.98
C SER A 12 11.32 -16.42 22.35
N VAL A 13 10.84 -17.04 21.27
CA VAL A 13 9.48 -16.82 20.75
C VAL A 13 8.49 -17.62 21.60
N SER A 14 8.18 -17.10 22.78
CA SER A 14 7.01 -17.51 23.55
C SER A 14 6.71 -16.39 24.54
N ASN A 15 5.87 -15.41 24.14
CA ASN A 15 5.20 -14.43 25.04
C ASN A 15 4.42 -13.30 24.30
N HIS A 16 4.20 -13.36 22.99
CA HIS A 16 3.62 -12.20 22.27
C HIS A 16 2.11 -12.03 22.39
N VAL A 17 1.33 -13.10 22.60
CA VAL A 17 -0.13 -12.96 22.72
C VAL A 17 -0.54 -12.49 24.11
N LEU A 18 0.18 -12.89 25.16
CA LEU A 18 -0.20 -12.56 26.54
C LEU A 18 0.36 -11.21 27.02
N SER A 19 1.36 -10.63 26.36
CA SER A 19 2.00 -9.41 26.86
C SER A 19 1.28 -8.13 26.44
N SER A 20 0.89 -7.98 25.16
CA SER A 20 0.23 -6.77 24.67
C SER A 20 -1.16 -6.58 25.26
N ASP A 21 -1.89 -7.67 25.44
CA ASP A 21 -3.31 -7.64 25.81
C ASP A 21 -3.48 -7.37 27.31
N LEU A 22 -2.39 -7.47 28.10
CA LEU A 22 -2.35 -7.09 29.50
C LEU A 22 -1.85 -5.65 29.73
N LEU A 23 -1.27 -5.00 28.71
CA LEU A 23 -0.77 -3.62 28.84
C LEU A 23 -1.85 -2.62 29.29
N PRO A 24 -3.10 -2.65 28.78
CA PRO A 24 -4.15 -1.74 29.26
C PRO A 24 -4.42 -1.87 30.76
N HIS A 25 -4.36 -3.10 31.28
CA HIS A 25 -4.54 -3.36 32.69
C HIS A 25 -3.41 -2.74 33.52
N TYR A 26 -2.16 -2.92 33.10
CA TYR A 26 -1.00 -2.42 33.84
C TYR A 26 -0.73 -0.91 33.66
N LEU A 27 -1.06 -0.32 32.52
CA LEU A 27 -0.74 1.08 32.21
C LEU A 27 -1.80 2.07 32.70
N TRP A 28 -3.08 1.71 32.63
CA TRP A 28 -4.18 2.61 33.01
C TRP A 28 -5.33 1.91 33.74
N GLY A 29 -5.11 0.71 34.26
CA GLY A 29 -6.05 0.04 35.17
C GLY A 29 -7.30 -0.56 34.50
N GLU A 30 -7.24 -0.85 33.19
CA GLU A 30 -8.36 -1.48 32.48
C GLU A 30 -8.70 -2.86 33.05
N SER A 31 -9.96 -3.30 32.98
CA SER A 31 -10.31 -4.65 33.44
C SER A 31 -9.70 -5.73 32.53
N LEU A 32 -9.24 -6.85 33.12
CA LEU A 32 -8.67 -7.96 32.34
C LEU A 32 -9.66 -8.51 31.30
N TRP A 33 -10.96 -8.47 31.61
CA TRP A 33 -12.02 -8.89 30.69
C TRP A 33 -12.13 -7.97 29.47
N ASN A 34 -12.15 -6.65 29.68
CA ASN A 34 -12.18 -5.68 28.58
C ASN A 34 -10.90 -5.76 27.75
N ALA A 35 -9.75 -5.90 28.42
CA ALA A 35 -8.47 -6.01 27.74
C ALA A 35 -8.42 -7.27 26.84
N PHE A 36 -8.91 -8.41 27.34
CA PHE A 36 -9.05 -9.63 26.53
C PHE A 36 -10.01 -9.46 25.36
N ILE A 37 -11.24 -8.97 25.59
CA ILE A 37 -12.24 -8.87 24.53
C ILE A 37 -11.83 -7.84 23.47
N LEU A 38 -11.43 -6.63 23.87
CA LEU A 38 -11.14 -5.55 22.92
C LEU A 38 -9.76 -5.68 22.26
N VAL A 39 -8.73 -5.97 23.05
CA VAL A 39 -7.34 -5.94 22.56
C VAL A 39 -6.90 -7.28 22.00
N ALA A 40 -7.36 -8.40 22.54
CA ALA A 40 -7.06 -9.72 21.98
C ALA A 40 -8.05 -10.08 20.87
N VAL A 41 -9.34 -10.21 21.20
CA VAL A 41 -10.32 -10.80 20.27
C VAL A 41 -10.75 -9.81 19.19
N THR A 42 -11.27 -8.64 19.56
CA THR A 42 -11.79 -7.67 18.60
C THR A 42 -10.70 -7.16 17.66
N ARG A 43 -9.49 -6.86 18.19
CA ARG A 43 -8.34 -6.48 17.35
C ARG A 43 -8.06 -7.52 16.26
N LEU A 44 -7.93 -8.79 16.63
CA LEU A 44 -7.65 -9.87 15.68
C LEU A 44 -8.76 -10.01 14.65
N VAL A 45 -10.03 -9.98 15.08
CA VAL A 45 -11.17 -10.06 14.16
C VAL A 45 -11.12 -8.92 13.15
N VAL A 46 -10.91 -7.68 13.59
CA VAL A 46 -10.85 -6.51 12.71
C VAL A 46 -9.64 -6.59 11.77
N GLU A 47 -8.46 -6.94 12.27
CA GLU A 47 -7.22 -7.06 11.49
C GLU A 47 -7.33 -8.13 10.40
N TYR A 48 -7.89 -9.31 10.73
CA TYR A 48 -8.12 -10.36 9.76
C TYR A 48 -9.14 -9.96 8.71
N ASN A 49 -10.24 -9.30 9.10
CA ASN A 49 -11.24 -8.83 8.13
C ASN A 49 -10.65 -7.82 7.16
N PHE A 50 -9.86 -6.85 7.64
CA PHE A 50 -9.18 -5.90 6.74
C PHE A 50 -8.20 -6.61 5.80
N THR A 51 -7.40 -7.55 6.31
CA THR A 51 -6.47 -8.33 5.48
C THR A 51 -7.22 -9.12 4.41
N TRP A 52 -8.32 -9.79 4.77
CA TRP A 52 -9.12 -10.58 3.83
C TRP A 52 -9.93 -9.72 2.85
N CYS A 53 -10.19 -8.44 3.14
CA CYS A 53 -10.75 -7.51 2.17
C CYS A 53 -9.87 -7.37 0.93
N VAL A 54 -8.54 -7.51 1.05
CA VAL A 54 -7.65 -7.49 -0.12
C VAL A 54 -7.95 -8.68 -1.04
N ASN A 55 -8.03 -9.89 -0.48
CA ASN A 55 -8.30 -11.11 -1.24
C ASN A 55 -9.73 -11.18 -1.81
N SER A 56 -10.66 -10.39 -1.27
CA SER A 56 -12.08 -10.41 -1.68
C SER A 56 -12.47 -9.14 -2.42
N VAL A 57 -12.55 -8.02 -1.70
CA VAL A 57 -13.00 -6.72 -2.23
C VAL A 57 -12.12 -6.26 -3.39
N ALA A 58 -10.79 -6.32 -3.28
CA ALA A 58 -9.91 -5.85 -4.36
C ALA A 58 -9.88 -6.79 -5.58
N HIS A 59 -10.25 -8.06 -5.42
CA HIS A 59 -10.39 -8.99 -6.54
C HIS A 59 -11.74 -8.86 -7.26
N ILE A 60 -12.80 -8.45 -6.56
CA ILE A 60 -14.13 -8.29 -7.15
C ILE A 60 -14.34 -6.87 -7.70
N TRP A 61 -13.92 -5.85 -6.94
CA TRP A 61 -14.18 -4.44 -7.23
C TRP A 61 -12.89 -3.62 -7.33
N GLY A 62 -12.68 -3.04 -8.50
CA GLY A 62 -11.56 -2.15 -8.77
C GLY A 62 -11.34 -1.93 -10.26
N ASN A 63 -10.56 -0.92 -10.58
CA ASN A 63 -10.15 -0.65 -11.96
C ASN A 63 -8.94 -1.51 -12.34
N ARG A 64 -8.75 -1.85 -13.63
CA ARG A 64 -7.64 -2.74 -14.08
C ARG A 64 -6.76 -2.08 -15.14
N PRO A 65 -6.01 -1.02 -14.79
CA PRO A 65 -5.25 -0.22 -15.75
C PRO A 65 -4.01 -0.92 -16.31
N TYR A 66 -3.49 -1.98 -15.68
CA TYR A 66 -2.24 -2.64 -16.07
C TYR A 66 -2.47 -4.00 -16.73
N ASP A 67 -3.43 -4.79 -16.23
CA ASP A 67 -3.84 -6.05 -16.84
C ASP A 67 -5.32 -6.35 -16.54
N GLU A 68 -6.17 -6.28 -17.55
CA GLU A 68 -7.60 -6.54 -17.44
C GLU A 68 -7.96 -8.02 -17.50
N THR A 69 -7.01 -8.87 -17.86
CA THR A 69 -7.21 -10.33 -18.00
C THR A 69 -7.16 -11.07 -16.68
N ILE A 70 -6.79 -10.37 -15.60
CA ILE A 70 -6.70 -10.89 -14.24
C ILE A 70 -7.73 -10.21 -13.34
N ASP A 71 -8.22 -10.94 -12.33
CA ASP A 71 -9.21 -10.43 -11.37
C ASP A 71 -8.75 -9.23 -10.50
N PRO A 72 -7.52 -9.14 -9.95
CA PRO A 72 -7.16 -8.09 -9.00
C PRO A 72 -7.25 -6.69 -9.60
N GLY A 73 -7.91 -5.79 -8.89
CA GLY A 73 -8.18 -4.42 -9.28
C GLY A 73 -7.55 -3.38 -8.35
N GLU A 74 -7.39 -2.16 -8.87
CA GLU A 74 -7.04 -0.95 -8.13
C GLU A 74 -8.27 -0.44 -7.38
N ASN A 75 -8.18 -0.39 -6.05
CA ASN A 75 -9.24 0.09 -5.17
C ASN A 75 -8.67 1.06 -4.11
N PRO A 76 -8.82 2.39 -4.31
CA PRO A 76 -8.31 3.40 -3.39
C PRO A 76 -8.86 3.29 -1.96
N PHE A 77 -10.12 2.85 -1.81
CA PHE A 77 -10.74 2.68 -0.51
C PHE A 77 -10.12 1.52 0.26
N VAL A 78 -9.91 0.38 -0.41
CA VAL A 78 -9.15 -0.74 0.17
C VAL A 78 -7.74 -0.25 0.51
N SER A 79 -7.08 0.49 -0.38
CA SER A 79 -5.72 0.98 -0.15
C SER A 79 -5.59 1.83 1.11
N LEU A 80 -6.58 2.68 1.40
CA LEU A 80 -6.65 3.43 2.64
C LEU A 80 -6.83 2.53 3.88
N LEU A 81 -7.71 1.53 3.82
CA LEU A 81 -8.01 0.64 4.95
C LEU A 81 -6.85 -0.30 5.30
N VAL A 82 -6.14 -0.81 4.30
CA VAL A 82 -5.02 -1.76 4.48
C VAL A 82 -3.67 -1.13 4.18
N LEU A 83 -3.56 0.19 4.39
CA LEU A 83 -2.29 0.92 4.44
C LEU A 83 -1.44 0.90 3.16
N GLY A 84 -2.02 0.60 1.99
CA GLY A 84 -1.33 0.63 0.70
C GLY A 84 -1.56 -0.56 -0.22
N GLU A 85 -2.15 -1.64 0.29
CA GLU A 85 -2.28 -2.91 -0.46
C GLU A 85 -3.48 -2.94 -1.44
N GLY A 86 -4.21 -1.83 -1.59
CA GLY A 86 -5.37 -1.74 -2.48
C GLY A 86 -5.03 -1.49 -3.95
N TRP A 87 -3.76 -1.25 -4.26
CA TRP A 87 -3.25 -1.11 -5.63
C TRP A 87 -2.97 -2.49 -6.25
N HIS A 88 -3.98 -3.35 -6.23
CA HIS A 88 -3.79 -4.79 -6.36
C HIS A 88 -3.56 -5.24 -7.81
N ASN A 89 -4.08 -4.54 -8.81
CA ASN A 89 -3.78 -4.83 -10.21
C ASN A 89 -2.29 -4.61 -10.50
N TYR A 90 -1.72 -3.50 -10.02
CA TYR A 90 -0.30 -3.21 -10.13
C TYR A 90 0.54 -4.25 -9.40
N HIS A 91 0.17 -4.57 -8.16
CA HIS A 91 0.90 -5.54 -7.34
C HIS A 91 1.02 -6.91 -8.02
N HIS A 92 -0.08 -7.42 -8.59
CA HIS A 92 -0.06 -8.71 -9.29
C HIS A 92 0.71 -8.68 -10.61
N VAL A 93 0.69 -7.56 -11.33
CA VAL A 93 1.44 -7.41 -12.59
C VAL A 93 2.94 -7.23 -12.33
N PHE A 94 3.31 -6.54 -11.25
CA PHE A 94 4.69 -6.22 -10.91
C PHE A 94 5.06 -6.62 -9.48
N PRO A 95 5.06 -7.93 -9.15
CA PRO A 95 5.20 -8.41 -7.77
C PRO A 95 6.58 -8.14 -7.14
N PHE A 96 7.54 -7.71 -7.93
CA PHE A 96 8.90 -7.40 -7.46
C PHE A 96 9.09 -5.92 -7.09
N ASP A 97 8.16 -5.03 -7.42
CA ASP A 97 8.24 -3.62 -7.01
C ASP A 97 8.00 -3.51 -5.50
N TYR A 98 8.93 -2.88 -4.77
CA TYR A 98 8.80 -2.76 -3.31
C TYR A 98 7.61 -1.91 -2.88
N ARG A 99 7.11 -1.06 -3.78
CA ARG A 99 6.04 -0.10 -3.48
C ARG A 99 4.65 -0.71 -3.63
N ALA A 100 4.54 -1.86 -4.28
CA ALA A 100 3.28 -2.50 -4.66
C ALA A 100 2.28 -1.57 -5.37
N SER A 101 2.73 -0.43 -5.91
CA SER A 101 1.89 0.59 -6.50
C SER A 101 2.70 1.49 -7.43
N GLU A 102 2.04 2.07 -8.43
CA GLU A 102 2.65 3.14 -9.24
C GLU A 102 2.73 4.45 -8.46
N PHE A 103 1.71 4.76 -7.64
CA PHE A 103 1.57 6.02 -6.92
C PHE A 103 2.24 5.97 -5.53
N SER A 104 3.56 5.80 -5.53
CA SER A 104 4.38 5.44 -4.35
C SER A 104 3.89 5.91 -2.98
N TRP A 105 3.54 7.20 -2.79
CA TRP A 105 3.10 7.71 -1.49
C TRP A 105 1.58 7.91 -1.36
N LYS A 106 0.86 7.95 -2.48
CA LYS A 106 -0.58 8.23 -2.48
C LYS A 106 -1.32 6.99 -1.97
N LEU A 107 -1.96 7.14 -0.81
CA LEU A 107 -2.69 6.05 -0.13
C LEU A 107 -1.81 4.79 0.04
N ASN A 108 -0.54 4.97 0.37
CA ASN A 108 0.39 3.86 0.56
C ASN A 108 1.35 4.17 1.71
N LEU A 109 0.92 3.84 2.93
CA LEU A 109 1.67 4.07 4.16
C LEU A 109 2.82 3.07 4.30
N THR A 110 2.66 1.84 3.79
CA THR A 110 3.73 0.84 3.75
C THR A 110 4.96 1.35 3.01
N THR A 111 4.78 1.97 1.84
CA THR A 111 5.89 2.55 1.07
C THR A 111 6.55 3.71 1.82
N GLN A 112 5.76 4.61 2.44
CA GLN A 112 6.31 5.69 3.26
C GLN A 112 7.17 5.16 4.43
N PHE A 113 6.72 4.08 5.07
CA PHE A 113 7.49 3.43 6.13
C PHE A 113 8.79 2.81 5.60
N ILE A 114 8.75 2.11 4.45
CA ILE A 114 9.94 1.53 3.84
C ILE A 114 10.93 2.63 3.43
N ASP A 115 10.46 3.73 2.86
CA ASP A 115 11.30 4.87 2.47
C ASP A 115 11.95 5.53 3.69
N LEU A 116 11.22 5.64 4.82
CA LEU A 116 11.79 6.08 6.09
C LEU A 116 12.88 5.11 6.59
N MET A 117 12.62 3.80 6.55
CA MET A 117 13.62 2.79 6.93
C MET A 117 14.83 2.82 5.99
N HIS A 118 14.65 3.13 4.71
CA HIS A 118 15.74 3.32 3.76
C HIS A 118 16.58 4.55 4.10
N LEU A 119 15.94 5.67 4.44
CA LEU A 119 16.60 6.88 4.90
C LEU A 119 17.42 6.63 6.19
N LEU A 120 16.91 5.82 7.11
CA LEU A 120 17.60 5.40 8.32
C LEU A 120 18.67 4.31 8.10
N GLY A 121 18.89 3.87 6.85
CA GLY A 121 19.85 2.84 6.50
C GLY A 121 19.47 1.41 6.93
N GLN A 122 18.20 1.17 7.28
CA GLN A 122 17.68 -0.14 7.69
C GLN A 122 17.16 -0.98 6.52
N ALA A 123 16.71 -0.33 5.44
CA ALA A 123 16.24 -0.98 4.22
C ALA A 123 17.15 -0.65 3.03
N TYR A 124 17.45 -1.64 2.20
CA TYR A 124 18.33 -1.50 1.04
C TYR A 124 17.89 -2.39 -0.13
N ASN A 125 18.48 -2.15 -1.31
CA ASN A 125 18.16 -2.84 -2.56
C ASN A 125 16.67 -2.75 -2.93
N LEU A 126 16.07 -1.57 -2.74
CA LEU A 126 14.70 -1.30 -3.15
C LEU A 126 14.57 -1.44 -4.68
N LYS A 127 13.68 -2.32 -5.12
CA LYS A 127 13.46 -2.59 -6.55
C LYS A 127 12.21 -1.89 -7.03
N THR A 128 12.32 -1.13 -8.10
CA THR A 128 11.19 -0.43 -8.73
C THR A 128 11.07 -0.81 -10.21
N VAL A 129 9.85 -0.79 -10.71
CA VAL A 129 9.57 -1.05 -12.13
C VAL A 129 9.86 0.22 -12.94
N PRO A 130 10.60 0.12 -14.07
CA PRO A 130 10.80 1.25 -14.98
C PRO A 130 9.47 1.76 -15.55
N LYS A 131 9.30 3.08 -15.63
CA LYS A 131 8.05 3.72 -16.11
C LYS A 131 7.64 3.27 -17.52
N ASP A 132 8.60 3.03 -18.40
CA ASP A 132 8.32 2.61 -19.77
C ASP A 132 7.78 1.18 -19.82
N LEU A 133 8.23 0.31 -18.90
CA LEU A 133 7.69 -1.05 -18.78
C LEU A 133 6.25 -1.02 -18.25
N ILE A 134 5.96 -0.15 -17.27
CA ILE A 134 4.59 0.05 -16.76
C ILE A 134 3.66 0.49 -17.89
N LYS A 135 4.06 1.51 -18.66
CA LYS A 135 3.30 2.01 -19.82
C LYS A 135 3.10 0.92 -20.87
N ALA A 136 4.18 0.24 -21.29
CA ALA A 136 4.10 -0.80 -22.30
C ALA A 136 3.17 -1.95 -21.87
N ARG A 137 3.17 -2.33 -20.58
CA ARG A 137 2.25 -3.34 -20.06
C ARG A 137 0.81 -2.84 -20.07
N ALA A 138 0.56 -1.63 -19.57
CA ALA A 138 -0.77 -1.01 -19.60
C ALA A 138 -1.35 -0.88 -21.02
N GLN A 139 -0.52 -0.64 -22.05
CA GLN A 139 -0.95 -0.64 -23.46
C GLN A 139 -1.34 -2.02 -23.96
N LYS A 140 -0.58 -3.03 -23.54
CA LYS A 140 -0.71 -4.38 -24.07
C LYS A 140 -1.89 -5.12 -23.45
N THR A 141 -2.12 -4.94 -22.15
CA THR A 141 -3.08 -5.75 -21.39
C THR A 141 -4.01 -4.92 -20.51
N GLY A 142 -3.80 -3.63 -20.35
CA GLY A 142 -4.65 -2.79 -19.50
C GLY A 142 -5.97 -2.41 -20.17
N ASN A 143 -6.98 -2.10 -19.37
CA ASN A 143 -8.31 -1.70 -19.85
C ASN A 143 -8.39 -0.26 -20.42
N GLY A 144 -7.26 0.36 -20.78
CA GLY A 144 -7.18 1.72 -21.36
C GLY A 144 -7.32 2.89 -20.37
N THR A 145 -7.83 2.67 -19.16
CA THR A 145 -8.07 3.76 -18.18
C THR A 145 -6.80 4.47 -17.70
N MET A 146 -5.64 3.82 -17.78
CA MET A 146 -4.33 4.42 -17.49
C MET A 146 -4.08 5.67 -18.35
N TYR A 147 -4.45 5.62 -19.63
CA TYR A 147 -4.27 6.73 -20.56
C TYR A 147 -5.16 7.92 -20.23
N GLU A 148 -6.39 7.66 -19.78
CA GLU A 148 -7.27 8.72 -19.31
C GLU A 148 -6.70 9.42 -18.06
N GLN A 149 -6.08 8.66 -17.16
CA GLN A 149 -5.44 9.24 -15.96
C GLN A 149 -4.22 10.09 -16.34
N LEU A 150 -3.37 9.61 -17.24
CA LEU A 150 -2.22 10.38 -17.74
C LEU A 150 -2.66 11.65 -18.48
N ASN A 151 -3.70 11.55 -19.30
CA ASN A 151 -4.23 12.71 -20.03
C ASN A 151 -4.86 13.73 -19.07
N ARG A 152 -5.62 13.29 -18.07
CA ARG A 152 -6.14 14.18 -17.00
C ARG A 152 -5.02 14.88 -16.24
N GLN A 153 -3.93 14.16 -15.92
CA GLN A 153 -2.78 14.76 -15.24
C GLN A 153 -2.09 15.82 -16.11
N LYS A 154 -1.89 15.55 -17.41
CA LYS A 154 -1.31 16.52 -18.34
C LYS A 154 -2.16 17.79 -18.46
N VAL A 155 -3.47 17.64 -18.62
CA VAL A 155 -4.40 18.77 -18.69
C VAL A 155 -4.35 19.60 -17.40
N GLY A 156 -4.45 18.95 -16.23
CA GLY A 156 -4.36 19.66 -14.95
C GLY A 156 -3.00 20.33 -14.69
N GLN A 157 -1.90 19.80 -15.27
CA GLN A 157 -0.59 20.45 -15.21
C GLN A 157 -0.52 21.69 -16.08
N VAL A 158 -1.05 21.61 -17.30
CA VAL A 158 -1.14 22.75 -18.23
C VAL A 158 -2.03 23.84 -17.64
N ASP A 159 -3.17 23.49 -17.05
CA ASP A 159 -4.06 24.45 -16.39
C ASP A 159 -3.36 25.12 -15.20
N ALA A 160 -2.62 24.36 -14.38
CA ALA A 160 -1.85 24.91 -13.26
C ALA A 160 -0.64 25.77 -13.70
N GLU A 161 -0.04 25.51 -14.87
CA GLU A 161 1.02 26.33 -15.46
C GLU A 161 0.45 27.63 -16.05
N ASN A 162 -0.72 27.55 -16.69
CA ASN A 162 -1.45 28.70 -17.22
C ASN A 162 -1.95 29.62 -16.11
N GLU A 163 -2.45 29.07 -15.00
CA GLU A 163 -2.83 29.84 -13.80
C GLU A 163 -1.61 30.53 -13.13
N LYS A 164 -0.40 30.02 -13.32
CA LYS A 164 0.86 30.64 -12.85
C LYS A 164 1.41 31.71 -13.79
N GLY A 165 0.72 32.04 -14.87
CA GLY A 165 1.02 33.20 -15.71
C GLY A 165 2.19 33.04 -16.69
N TYR A 166 2.63 31.81 -16.98
CA TYR A 166 3.59 31.56 -18.07
C TYR A 166 2.85 31.49 -19.41
N THR A 167 2.51 32.64 -19.98
CA THR A 167 2.02 32.71 -21.36
C THR A 167 3.20 32.59 -22.31
N TYR A 168 3.22 31.54 -23.15
CA TYR A 168 4.15 31.48 -24.28
C TYR A 168 3.69 32.48 -25.34
N ASP A 169 4.44 33.56 -25.51
CA ASP A 169 4.29 34.48 -26.64
C ASP A 169 4.72 33.75 -27.93
N TYR A 170 3.82 33.69 -28.92
CA TYR A 170 4.09 33.22 -30.28
C TYR A 170 4.81 34.29 -31.11
#